data_AF-A0A524JP38-F1
#
_entry.id   AF-A0A524JP38-F1
#
_cell.length_a   1.000
_cell.length_b   1.000
_cell.length_c   1.000
_cell.angle_alpha   90.00
_cell.angle_beta   90.00
_cell.angle_gamma   90.00
#
_symmetry.space_group_name_H-M   'P 1'
#
loop_
_entity.id
_entity.type
_entity.pdbx_description
1 polymer ?
#
loop_
_entity_poly.entity_id
_entity_poly.type
_entity_poly.pdbx_seq_one_letter_code
_entity_poly.pdbx_strand_id
1 'polypeptide(L)' 'MRSLQKKIKNEIYALLKDKYDFKQTELSFSQPAERKFGDLSTTLAFALAKKTKSKPFLVAEDMAARLTGQLEA' A
#
# COMPACT_ATOMS: atom_id res chain seq x y z
N MET A 1 -3.27 13.07 -13.48
CA MET A 1 -3.10 12.65 -12.06
C MET A 1 -4.05 11.52 -11.65
N ARG A 2 -5.38 11.61 -11.83
CA ARG A 2 -6.33 10.54 -11.43
C ARG A 2 -6.09 9.18 -12.09
N SER A 3 -5.56 9.16 -13.32
CA SER A 3 -5.23 7.93 -14.06
C SER A 3 -4.06 7.16 -13.44
N LEU A 4 -2.98 7.85 -13.08
CA LEU A 4 -1.77 7.24 -12.50
C LEU A 4 -2.04 6.66 -11.12
N GLN A 5 -2.73 7.41 -10.26
CA GLN A 5 -3.11 6.92 -8.93
C GLN A 5 -4.00 5.67 -9.02
N LYS A 6 -4.90 5.59 -10.02
CA LYS A 6 -5.72 4.41 -10.27
C LYS A 6 -4.89 3.21 -10.77
N LYS A 7 -3.89 3.45 -11.64
CA LYS A 7 -2.94 2.41 -12.09
C LYS A 7 -2.16 1.83 -10.91
N ILE A 8 -1.52 2.69 -10.12
CA ILE A 8 -0.78 2.29 -8.91
C ILE A 8 -1.70 1.53 -7.94
N LYS A 9 -2.94 2.01 -7.76
CA LYS A 9 -3.94 1.31 -6.93
C LYS A 9 -4.26 -0.10 -7.44
N ASN A 10 -4.33 -0.31 -8.75
CA ASN A 10 -4.59 -1.61 -9.37
C ASN A 10 -3.38 -2.54 -9.21
N GLU A 11 -2.17 -2.02 -9.46
CA GLU A 11 -0.93 -2.79 -9.36
C GLU A 11 -0.64 -3.21 -7.92
N ILE A 12 -0.71 -2.30 -6.95
CA ILE A 12 -0.54 -2.63 -5.53
C ILE A 12 -1.56 -3.69 -5.10
N TYR A 13 -2.82 -3.57 -5.54
CA TYR A 13 -3.81 -4.60 -5.24
C TYR A 13 -3.46 -5.95 -5.86
N ALA A 14 -3.06 -5.98 -7.14
CA ALA A 14 -2.67 -7.20 -7.82
C ALA A 14 -1.49 -7.93 -7.15
N LEU A 15 -0.51 -7.18 -6.65
CA LEU A 15 0.70 -7.72 -6.02
C LEU A 15 0.49 -8.17 -4.57
N LEU A 16 -0.46 -7.56 -3.84
CA LEU A 16 -0.65 -7.82 -2.42
C LEU A 16 -1.85 -8.71 -2.09
N LYS A 17 -2.85 -8.83 -2.96
CA LYS A 17 -4.08 -9.60 -2.72
C LYS A 17 -3.84 -11.08 -2.38
N ASP A 18 -2.75 -11.67 -2.88
CA ASP A 18 -2.45 -13.08 -2.69
C ASP A 18 -1.95 -13.38 -1.27
N LYS A 19 -1.34 -12.39 -0.61
CA LYS A 19 -0.86 -12.49 0.78
C LYS A 19 -1.82 -11.89 1.78
N TYR A 20 -2.48 -10.81 1.41
CA TYR A 20 -3.31 -10.01 2.30
C TYR A 20 -4.76 -10.03 1.83
N ASP A 21 -5.65 -10.40 2.74
CA ASP A 21 -7.09 -10.33 2.49
C ASP A 21 -7.63 -8.90 2.73
N PHE A 22 -7.64 -8.11 1.66
CA PHE A 22 -8.26 -6.79 1.63
C PHE A 22 -8.97 -6.55 0.30
N LYS A 23 -10.00 -5.69 0.35
CA LYS A 23 -10.65 -5.19 -0.85
C LYS A 23 -9.86 -4.02 -1.39
N GLN A 24 -9.82 -3.87 -2.71
CA GLN A 24 -9.19 -2.72 -3.35
C GLN A 24 -9.74 -1.37 -2.85
N THR A 25 -11.01 -1.33 -2.41
CA THR A 25 -11.63 -0.15 -1.80
C THR A 25 -10.97 0.29 -0.49
N GLU A 26 -10.33 -0.63 0.24
CA GLU A 26 -9.60 -0.34 1.48
C GLU A 26 -8.26 0.38 1.22
N LEU A 27 -7.72 0.31 0.00
CA LEU A 27 -6.51 1.04 -0.38
C LEU A 27 -6.85 2.51 -0.69
N SER A 28 -6.64 3.35 0.31
CA SER A 28 -6.76 4.81 0.20
C SER A 28 -5.37 5.46 0.15
N PHE A 29 -5.24 6.52 -0.65
CA PHE A 29 -4.03 7.33 -0.69
C PHE A 29 -4.31 8.74 -0.19
N SER A 30 -3.35 9.28 0.54
CA SER A 30 -3.32 10.64 1.04
C SER A 30 -1.99 11.31 0.70
N GLN A 31 -1.91 12.62 0.83
CA GLN A 31 -0.63 13.32 0.76
C GLN A 31 0.15 13.09 2.08
N PRO A 32 1.44 12.73 2.04
CA PRO A 32 2.25 12.63 3.24
C PRO A 32 2.41 13.99 3.94
N ALA A 33 2.64 13.97 5.25
CA ALA A 33 2.82 15.19 6.05
C ALA A 33 4.08 15.98 5.64
N GLU A 34 5.13 15.29 5.20
CA GLU A 34 6.35 15.90 4.70
C GLU A 34 6.70 15.33 3.32
N ARG A 35 7.17 16.20 2.42
CA ARG A 35 7.53 15.84 1.04
C ARG A 35 8.63 14.78 0.95
N LYS A 36 9.50 14.69 1.96
CA LYS A 36 10.57 13.68 2.03
C LYS A 36 10.05 12.23 2.10
N PHE A 37 8.78 12.03 2.44
CA PHE A 37 8.13 10.72 2.49
C PHE A 37 7.50 10.29 1.15
N GLY A 38 7.73 11.05 0.08
CA GLY A 38 7.22 10.78 -1.26
C GLY A 38 5.96 11.56 -1.60
N ASP A 39 5.30 11.17 -2.69
CA ASP A 39 4.13 11.87 -3.23
C ASP A 39 2.80 11.36 -2.66
N LEU A 40 2.73 10.08 -2.29
CA LEU A 40 1.53 9.41 -1.81
C LEU A 40 1.84 8.55 -0.57
N SER A 41 0.96 8.60 0.42
CA SER A 41 0.96 7.71 1.59
C SER A 41 -0.30 6.88 1.64
N THR A 42 -0.24 5.74 2.34
CA THR A 42 -1.43 4.91 2.64
C THR A 42 -1.39 4.42 4.07
N THR A 43 -2.57 4.27 4.68
CA THR A 43 -2.75 3.69 6.02
C THR A 43 -3.08 2.19 5.96
N LEU A 44 -2.98 1.55 4.79
CA LEU A 44 -3.35 0.15 4.57
C LEU A 44 -2.66 -0.81 5.55
N ALA A 45 -1.39 -0.56 5.89
CA ALA A 45 -0.64 -1.40 6.83
C ALA A 45 -1.33 -1.50 8.21
N PHE A 46 -1.98 -0.43 8.70
CA PHE A 46 -2.73 -0.46 9.96
C PHE A 46 -4.00 -1.32 9.86
N ALA A 47 -4.73 -1.21 8.75
CA ALA A 47 -5.94 -2.01 8.52
C ALA A 47 -5.59 -3.51 8.41
N LEU A 48 -4.54 -3.83 7.65
CA LEU A 48 -4.06 -5.19 7.47
C LEU A 48 -3.50 -5.80 8.76
N ALA A 49 -2.77 -5.03 9.55
CA ALA A 49 -2.25 -5.46 10.84
C ALA A 49 -3.35 -5.89 11.81
N LYS A 50 -4.48 -5.16 11.83
CA LYS A 50 -5.64 -5.52 12.66
C LYS A 50 -6.24 -6.86 12.24
N LYS A 51 -6.33 -7.14 10.93
CA LYS A 51 -6.83 -8.42 10.40
C LYS A 51 -5.87 -9.58 10.67
N THR A 52 -4.58 -9.36 10.49
CA THR A 52 -3.52 -10.38 10.60
C THR A 52 -2.97 -10.55 12.02
N LYS A 53 -3.51 -9.83 13.01
CA LYS A 53 -3.01 -9.79 14.41
C LYS A 53 -1.50 -9.54 14.50
N SER A 54 -0.97 -8.76 13.56
CA SER A 54 0.45 -8.46 13.43
C SER A 54 0.74 -6.99 13.76
N LYS A 55 2.00 -6.62 13.95
CA LYS A 55 2.39 -5.21 14.17
C LYS A 55 2.33 -4.44 12.84
N PRO A 56 1.75 -3.22 12.78
CA PRO A 56 1.66 -2.44 11.55
C PRO A 56 2.99 -2.21 10.84
N PHE A 57 4.05 -1.96 11.61
CA PHE A 57 5.39 -1.75 11.07
C PHE A 57 5.92 -2.98 10.31
N LEU A 58 5.76 -4.19 10.86
CA LEU A 58 6.16 -5.43 10.19
C LEU A 58 5.37 -5.69 8.90
N VAL A 59 4.07 -5.35 8.91
CA VAL A 59 3.23 -5.45 7.71
C VAL A 59 3.69 -4.45 6.65
N ALA A 60 4.02 -3.21 7.05
CA ALA A 60 4.52 -2.19 6.14
C ALA A 60 5.88 -2.57 5.53
N GLU A 61 6.80 -3.13 6.32
CA GLU A 61 8.09 -3.62 5.83
C GLU A 61 7.94 -4.75 4.81
N ASP A 62 7.09 -5.74 5.10
CA ASP A 62 6.83 -6.84 4.15
C ASP A 62 6.17 -6.35 2.87
N MET A 63 5.21 -5.42 2.97
CA MET A 63 4.60 -4.77 1.81
C MET A 63 5.65 -4.02 0.99
N ALA A 64 6.50 -3.21 1.62
CA ALA A 64 7.55 -2.46 0.95
C ALA A 64 8.53 -3.40 0.24
N ALA A 65 8.95 -4.49 0.89
CA ALA A 65 9.84 -5.48 0.30
C ALA A 65 9.25 -6.14 -0.96
N ARG A 66 7.93 -6.37 -0.99
CA ARG A 66 7.23 -6.95 -2.16
C ARG A 66 7.08 -5.95 -3.30
N LEU A 67 6.82 -4.69 -2.97
CA LEU A 67 6.60 -3.64 -3.96
C LEU A 67 7.93 -3.12 -4.55
N THR A 68 9.03 -3.27 -3.82
CA THR A 68 10.36 -2.84 -4.28
C THR A 68 10.75 -3.59 -5.55
N GLY A 69 11.01 -2.84 -6.63
CA GLY A 69 11.38 -3.40 -7.94
C GLY A 69 10.21 -4.00 -8.74
N GLN A 70 8.97 -3.92 -8.24
CA GLN A 70 7.77 -4.39 -8.95
C GLN A 70 6.84 -3.25 -9.41
N LEU A 71 7.03 -2.06 -8.87
CA LEU A 71 6.35 -0.84 -9.31
C LEU A 71 7.31 -0.04 -10.19
N GLU A 72 7.29 -0.30 -11.49
CA GLU A 72 7.90 0.61 -12.48
C GLU A 72 6.82 1.55 -12.99
N ALA A 73 7.06 2.86 -12.81
CA ALA A 73 6.15 3.93 -13.24
C ALA A 73 6.42 4.35 -14.69
#